data_AF-A0A812W896-F1
#
_entry.id   AF-A0A812W896-F1
#
_cell.length_a   1.000
_cell.length_b   1.000
_cell.length_c   1.000
_cell.angle_alpha   90.00
_cell.angle_beta   90.00
_cell.angle_gamma   90.00
#
_symmetry.space_group_name_H-M   'P 1'
#
loop_
_entity.id
_entity.type
_entity.pdbx_description
1 polymer ?
#
loop_
_entity_poly.entity_id
_entity_poly.type
_entity_poly.pdbx_seq_one_letter_code
_entity_poly.pdbx_strand_id
1 'polypeptide(L)'
;LLPLPLDASALLTTYWICSFANNQWDIEIELGETIEDSPFAKVLCGNIRGVVMILDSDVLPLTRSWCLLEYYMTTRVNHLQVCFAVDRGVLSDMTCTSFTTALRAAERLRALCFRSSDAAKNEDKERILRYVASTIGLEVAEQDITETLSQALHSSIKQLELVTAERSSRLCDEASQQRELVMQETF
;
A
#
# COMPACT_ATOMS: atom_id res chain seq x y z
N LEU A 1 -3.34 -28.88 -5.50
CA LEU A 1 -3.12 -28.03 -4.31
C LEU A 1 -1.83 -28.50 -3.65
N LEU A 2 -0.68 -27.98 -4.10
CA LEU A 2 0.60 -28.24 -3.45
C LEU A 2 0.79 -27.20 -2.34
N PRO A 3 1.09 -27.58 -1.09
CA PRO A 3 1.41 -26.62 -0.05
C PRO A 3 2.83 -26.11 -0.31
N LEU A 4 2.98 -24.80 -0.52
CA LEU A 4 4.29 -24.16 -0.36
C LEU A 4 4.75 -24.41 1.07
N PRO A 5 6.04 -24.71 1.31
CA PRO A 5 6.54 -24.91 2.66
C PRO A 5 6.46 -23.55 3.38
N LEU A 6 5.43 -23.39 4.22
CA LEU A 6 5.38 -22.30 5.18
C LEU A 6 6.61 -22.45 6.08
N ASP A 7 7.56 -21.55 5.92
CA ASP A 7 8.65 -21.37 6.87
C ASP A 7 8.05 -21.32 8.29
N ALA A 8 8.59 -22.11 9.22
CA ALA A 8 8.12 -22.15 10.60
C ALA A 8 8.14 -20.76 11.27
N SER A 9 8.97 -19.84 10.75
CA SER A 9 8.98 -18.43 11.18
C SER A 9 7.69 -17.67 10.84
N ALA A 10 6.99 -18.05 9.76
CA ALA A 10 5.74 -17.41 9.33
C ALA A 10 4.59 -17.68 10.31
N LEU A 11 4.58 -18.87 10.93
CA LEU A 11 3.57 -19.25 11.94
C LEU A 11 3.74 -18.51 13.28
N LEU A 12 4.89 -17.88 13.52
CA LEU A 12 5.18 -17.10 14.72
C LEU A 12 5.06 -15.59 14.50
N THR A 13 4.63 -15.16 13.31
CA THR A 13 4.49 -13.73 13.00
C THR A 13 3.17 -13.22 13.58
N THR A 14 3.28 -12.23 14.48
CA THR A 14 2.11 -11.55 15.05
C THR A 14 1.81 -10.30 14.22
N TYR A 15 0.54 -10.13 13.86
CA TYR A 15 0.06 -8.96 13.14
C TYR A 15 -0.81 -8.12 14.07
N TRP A 16 -0.55 -6.83 14.09
CA TRP A 16 -1.47 -5.85 14.68
C TRP A 16 -2.18 -5.13 13.54
N ILE A 17 -3.51 -5.07 13.61
CA ILE A 17 -4.34 -4.52 12.53
C ILE A 17 -5.19 -3.39 13.12
N CYS A 18 -4.93 -2.16 12.69
CA CYS A 18 -5.55 -0.94 13.25
C CYS A 18 -7.08 -0.99 13.25
N SER A 19 -7.67 -1.55 12.19
CA SER A 19 -9.13 -1.65 12.04
C SER A 19 -9.80 -2.58 13.06
N PHE A 20 -9.06 -3.51 13.68
CA PHE A 20 -9.59 -4.45 14.68
C PHE A 20 -9.08 -4.19 16.09
N ALA A 21 -7.95 -3.50 16.23
CA ALA A 21 -7.28 -3.37 17.51
C ALA A 21 -7.76 -2.17 18.34
N ASN A 22 -8.28 -1.13 17.69
CA ASN A 22 -8.77 0.06 18.38
C ASN A 22 -10.19 -0.19 18.90
N ASN A 23 -10.44 0.08 20.19
CA ASN A 23 -11.78 0.03 20.78
C ASN A 23 -12.68 1.13 20.18
N GLN A 24 -13.41 0.82 19.11
CA GLN A 24 -14.29 1.77 18.44
C GLN A 24 -15.48 2.22 19.31
N TRP A 25 -15.84 1.46 20.35
CA TRP A 25 -16.93 1.82 21.27
C TRP A 25 -16.55 2.97 22.19
N ASP A 26 -15.25 3.13 22.45
CA ASP A 26 -14.72 4.15 23.36
C ASP A 26 -13.42 4.75 22.80
N ILE A 27 -13.52 5.23 21.56
CA ILE A 27 -12.36 5.68 20.79
C ILE A 27 -11.66 6.88 21.42
N GLU A 28 -12.39 7.71 22.17
CA GLU A 28 -11.84 8.90 22.82
C GLU A 28 -10.86 8.53 23.95
N ILE A 29 -11.24 7.55 24.78
CA ILE A 29 -10.34 7.03 25.82
C ILE A 29 -9.19 6.25 25.18
N GLU A 30 -9.47 5.46 24.15
CA GLU A 30 -8.48 4.66 23.44
C GLU A 30 -7.35 5.51 22.85
N LEU A 31 -7.69 6.64 22.21
CA LEU A 31 -6.71 7.53 21.55
C LEU A 31 -5.88 8.37 22.54
N GLY A 32 -6.35 8.56 23.77
CA GLY A 32 -5.67 9.35 24.79
C GLY A 32 -5.53 10.84 24.47
N GLU A 33 -4.68 11.54 25.22
CA GLU A 33 -4.56 13.00 25.18
C GLU A 33 -3.65 13.50 24.04
N THR A 34 -2.59 12.75 23.73
CA THR A 34 -1.61 13.07 22.69
C THR A 34 -1.65 12.05 21.55
N ILE A 35 -1.11 12.37 20.37
CA ILE A 35 -1.10 11.42 19.25
C ILE A 35 -0.31 10.15 19.63
N GLU A 36 0.74 10.34 20.41
CA GLU A 36 1.63 9.31 20.94
C GLU A 36 0.93 8.35 21.91
N ASP A 37 -0.16 8.77 22.56
CA ASP A 37 -0.93 7.91 23.45
C ASP A 37 -1.74 6.84 22.70
N SER A 38 -1.94 7.04 21.40
CA SER A 38 -2.81 6.19 20.60
C SER A 38 -2.28 4.76 20.42
N PRO A 39 -3.21 3.80 20.23
CA PRO A 39 -3.04 2.46 19.69
C PRO A 39 -1.79 2.22 18.87
N PHE A 40 -1.89 2.83 17.69
CA PHE A 40 -0.96 2.64 16.61
C PHE A 40 0.39 3.28 16.93
N ALA A 41 0.44 4.46 17.56
CA ALA A 41 1.71 5.11 17.90
C ALA A 41 2.54 4.24 18.85
N LYS A 42 1.90 3.64 19.86
CA LYS A 42 2.54 2.69 20.78
C LYS A 42 3.07 1.46 20.05
N VAL A 43 2.33 0.92 19.09
CA VAL A 43 2.76 -0.22 18.28
C VAL A 43 3.93 0.15 17.35
N LEU A 44 3.87 1.31 16.71
CA LEU A 44 4.94 1.80 15.83
C LEU A 44 6.25 2.06 16.59
N CYS A 45 6.18 2.49 17.85
CA CYS A 45 7.32 2.63 18.75
C CYS A 45 7.78 1.29 19.37
N GLY A 46 7.05 0.20 19.14
CA GLY A 46 7.36 -1.13 19.63
C GLY A 46 8.35 -1.89 18.74
N ASN A 47 8.51 -3.19 19.01
CA ASN A 47 9.35 -4.06 18.19
C ASN A 47 8.56 -4.62 16.99
N ILE A 48 8.36 -3.79 15.97
CA ILE A 48 7.70 -4.18 14.71
C ILE A 48 8.69 -4.24 13.55
N ARG A 49 8.43 -5.13 12.59
CA ARG A 49 9.31 -5.32 11.41
C ARG A 49 9.03 -4.33 10.28
N GLY A 50 7.83 -3.78 10.25
CA GLY A 50 7.35 -2.92 9.17
C GLY A 50 5.85 -2.83 9.19
N VAL A 51 5.31 -2.07 8.25
CA VAL A 51 3.88 -1.78 8.14
C VAL A 51 3.39 -2.13 6.75
N VAL A 52 2.18 -2.68 6.68
CA VAL A 52 1.49 -2.95 5.43
C VAL A 52 0.26 -2.05 5.37
N MET A 53 0.23 -1.13 4.40
CA MET A 53 -0.94 -0.35 4.08
C MET A 53 -1.74 -1.10 3.01
N ILE A 54 -2.94 -1.56 3.39
CA ILE A 54 -3.84 -2.28 2.48
C ILE A 54 -4.67 -1.25 1.73
N LEU A 55 -4.43 -1.13 0.43
CA LEU A 55 -5.17 -0.26 -0.48
C LEU A 55 -6.36 -1.01 -1.06
N ASP A 56 -7.57 -0.53 -0.76
CA ASP A 56 -8.79 -0.97 -1.43
C ASP A 56 -8.84 -0.47 -2.88
N SER A 57 -9.85 -0.91 -3.63
CA SER A 57 -10.02 -0.53 -5.03
C SER A 57 -10.16 0.98 -5.22
N ASP A 58 -10.63 1.74 -4.24
CA ASP A 58 -10.81 3.19 -4.32
C ASP A 58 -9.64 3.98 -3.70
N VAL A 59 -8.68 3.25 -3.14
CA VAL A 59 -7.46 3.74 -2.51
C VAL A 59 -7.77 4.72 -1.37
N LEU A 60 -8.85 4.46 -0.64
CA LEU A 60 -9.33 5.31 0.46
C LEU A 60 -8.32 5.51 1.59
N PRO A 61 -7.40 4.57 1.93
CA PRO A 61 -6.41 4.84 2.97
C PRO A 61 -5.58 6.10 2.70
N LEU A 62 -5.32 6.45 1.43
CA LEU A 62 -4.59 7.67 1.07
C LEU A 62 -5.42 8.95 1.21
N THR A 63 -6.72 8.84 1.52
CA THR A 63 -7.59 9.99 1.78
C THR A 63 -7.93 10.11 3.25
N ARG A 64 -7.48 9.21 4.14
CA ARG A 64 -7.84 9.21 5.56
C ARG A 64 -6.73 9.79 6.42
N SER A 65 -7.03 10.82 7.22
CA SER A 65 -6.03 11.52 8.04
C SER A 65 -5.26 10.57 8.96
N TRP A 66 -5.95 9.60 9.56
CA TRP A 66 -5.34 8.59 10.43
C TRP A 66 -4.36 7.67 9.69
N CYS A 67 -4.71 7.18 8.50
CA CYS A 67 -3.84 6.31 7.71
C CYS A 67 -2.60 7.07 7.20
N LEU A 68 -2.76 8.34 6.83
CA LEU A 68 -1.64 9.20 6.44
C LEU A 68 -0.70 9.48 7.62
N LEU A 69 -1.24 9.65 8.83
CA LEU A 69 -0.46 9.77 10.06
C LEU A 69 0.31 8.49 10.40
N GLU A 70 -0.35 7.32 10.30
CA GLU A 70 0.29 6.01 10.50
C GLU A 70 1.47 5.82 9.54
N TYR A 71 1.28 6.16 8.25
CA TYR A 71 2.36 6.16 7.27
C TYR A 71 3.50 7.08 7.71
N TYR A 72 3.19 8.33 8.07
CA TYR A 72 4.19 9.31 8.45
C TYR A 72 5.03 8.83 9.65
N MET A 73 4.38 8.33 10.69
CA MET A 73 5.08 7.81 11.86
C MET A 73 5.91 6.57 11.54
N THR A 74 5.48 5.76 10.57
CA THR A 74 6.24 4.60 10.09
C THR A 74 7.54 5.04 9.43
N THR A 75 7.48 5.90 8.42
CA THR A 75 8.64 6.20 7.56
C THR A 75 9.58 7.25 8.16
N ARG A 76 9.05 8.24 8.89
CA ARG A 76 9.83 9.39 9.36
C ARG A 76 10.22 9.31 10.82
N VAL A 77 9.34 8.82 11.68
CA VAL A 77 9.62 8.75 13.12
C VAL A 77 10.39 7.47 13.44
N ASN A 78 9.93 6.33 12.92
CA ASN A 78 10.52 5.02 13.26
C ASN A 78 11.42 4.44 12.15
N HIS A 79 11.50 5.08 10.99
CA HIS A 79 12.31 4.63 9.84
C HIS A 79 12.05 3.17 9.43
N LEU A 80 10.80 2.75 9.55
CA LEU A 80 10.34 1.41 9.24
C LEU A 80 9.97 1.30 7.76
N GLN A 81 10.09 0.07 7.24
CA GLN A 81 9.62 -0.23 5.88
C GLN A 81 8.09 -0.23 5.83
N VAL A 82 7.57 0.30 4.73
CA VAL A 82 6.14 0.25 4.40
C VAL A 82 5.94 -0.47 3.08
N CYS A 83 4.91 -1.32 3.01
CA CYS A 83 4.50 -1.97 1.77
C CYS A 83 3.04 -1.64 1.49
N PHE A 84 2.72 -1.44 0.20
CA PHE A 84 1.37 -1.18 -0.25
C PHE A 84 0.77 -2.47 -0.82
N ALA A 85 -0.05 -3.14 -0.02
CA ALA A 85 -0.77 -4.32 -0.44
C ALA A 85 -2.07 -3.94 -1.14
N VAL A 86 -2.43 -4.68 -2.18
CA VAL A 86 -3.68 -4.57 -2.94
C VAL A 86 -4.38 -5.93 -2.94
N ASP A 87 -5.58 -6.01 -3.51
CA ASP A 87 -6.36 -7.26 -3.59
C ASP A 87 -5.59 -8.43 -4.22
N ARG A 88 -4.62 -8.15 -5.10
CA ARG A 88 -3.78 -9.14 -5.76
C ARG A 88 -2.29 -8.78 -5.74
N GLY A 89 -1.70 -8.82 -4.55
CA GLY A 89 -0.25 -8.71 -4.35
C GLY A 89 0.17 -7.41 -3.66
N VAL A 90 1.43 -7.02 -3.87
CA VAL A 90 2.02 -5.81 -3.31
C VAL A 90 2.50 -4.94 -4.48
N LEU A 91 2.20 -3.64 -4.49
CA LEU A 91 2.51 -2.78 -5.64
C LEU A 91 4.00 -2.81 -6.03
N SER A 92 4.91 -2.92 -5.07
CA SER A 92 6.36 -3.01 -5.33
C SER A 92 6.85 -4.41 -5.75
N ASP A 93 5.98 -5.42 -5.79
CA ASP A 93 6.33 -6.82 -6.07
C ASP A 93 5.89 -7.26 -7.48
N MET A 94 6.67 -8.16 -8.06
CA MET A 94 6.45 -8.78 -9.38
C MET A 94 5.17 -9.59 -9.48
N THR A 95 4.59 -9.95 -8.34
CA THR A 95 3.35 -10.72 -8.26
C THR A 95 2.10 -9.86 -8.33
N CYS A 96 2.24 -8.52 -8.34
CA CYS A 96 1.11 -7.61 -8.41
C CYS A 96 0.37 -7.73 -9.75
N THR A 97 -0.90 -8.12 -9.68
CA THR A 97 -1.77 -8.21 -10.87
C THR A 97 -2.96 -7.24 -10.81
N SER A 98 -3.04 -6.41 -9.76
CA SER A 98 -4.12 -5.43 -9.59
C SER A 98 -3.81 -4.10 -10.28
N PHE A 99 -3.86 -4.12 -11.61
CA PHE A 99 -3.54 -2.95 -12.41
C PHE A 99 -4.49 -1.77 -12.18
N THR A 100 -5.80 -2.04 -12.04
CA THR A 100 -6.80 -0.99 -11.82
C THR A 100 -6.54 -0.25 -10.51
N THR A 101 -6.19 -0.97 -9.44
CA THR A 101 -5.86 -0.36 -8.15
C THR A 101 -4.54 0.40 -8.21
N ALA A 102 -3.53 -0.11 -8.94
CA ALA A 102 -2.28 0.62 -9.18
C ALA A 102 -2.51 1.94 -9.93
N LEU A 103 -3.33 1.94 -10.99
CA LEU A 103 -3.66 3.14 -11.75
C LEU A 103 -4.42 4.16 -10.88
N ARG A 104 -5.42 3.69 -10.12
CA ARG A 104 -6.16 4.55 -9.18
C ARG A 104 -5.25 5.10 -8.08
N ALA A 105 -4.27 4.33 -7.61
CA ALA A 105 -3.28 4.81 -6.65
C ALA A 105 -2.44 5.93 -7.27
N ALA A 106 -2.04 5.80 -8.54
CA ALA A 106 -1.35 6.86 -9.27
C ALA A 106 -2.20 8.13 -9.43
N GLU A 107 -3.49 7.99 -9.75
CA GLU A 107 -4.43 9.11 -9.82
C GLU A 107 -4.61 9.81 -8.46
N ARG A 108 -4.76 9.02 -7.40
CA ARG A 108 -4.91 9.54 -6.03
C ARG A 108 -3.66 10.23 -5.53
N LEU A 109 -2.48 9.74 -5.88
CA LEU A 109 -1.22 10.40 -5.55
C LEU A 109 -1.16 11.84 -6.05
N ARG A 110 -1.67 12.10 -7.26
CA ARG A 110 -1.70 13.45 -7.83
C ARG A 110 -2.60 14.41 -7.04
N ALA A 111 -3.56 13.89 -6.30
CA ALA A 111 -4.49 14.62 -5.48
C ALA A 111 -4.22 14.45 -3.97
N LEU A 112 -3.10 13.82 -3.60
CA LEU A 112 -2.76 13.58 -2.21
C LEU A 112 -2.54 14.92 -1.50
N CYS A 113 -3.37 15.18 -0.50
CA CYS A 113 -3.22 16.34 0.35
C CYS A 113 -3.74 16.02 1.75
N PHE A 114 -2.89 16.22 2.76
CA PHE A 114 -3.26 16.06 4.16
C PHE A 114 -4.40 17.00 4.52
N ARG A 115 -4.39 18.25 4.04
CA ARG A 115 -5.42 19.25 4.37
C ARG A 115 -6.81 18.83 3.88
N SER A 116 -6.90 18.16 2.74
CA SER A 116 -8.15 17.62 2.20
C SER A 116 -8.46 16.19 2.64
N SER A 117 -7.64 15.58 3.51
CA SER A 117 -7.92 14.24 4.04
C SER A 117 -9.14 14.24 4.96
N ASP A 118 -9.77 13.08 5.10
CA ASP A 118 -11.00 12.87 5.86
C ASP A 118 -10.74 12.14 7.18
N ALA A 119 -11.52 12.50 8.18
CA ALA A 119 -11.65 11.79 9.44
C ALA A 119 -13.13 11.77 9.87
N ALA A 120 -13.53 10.77 10.65
CA ALA A 120 -14.91 10.67 11.12
C ALA A 120 -15.29 11.85 12.06
N LYS A 121 -14.31 12.36 12.81
CA LYS A 121 -14.42 13.57 13.64
C LYS A 121 -13.47 14.63 13.11
N ASN A 122 -13.95 15.87 12.97
CA ASN A 122 -13.11 16.97 12.48
C ASN A 122 -12.02 17.35 13.48
N GLU A 123 -12.30 17.18 14.77
CA GLU A 123 -11.37 17.42 15.87
C GLU A 123 -10.11 16.55 15.74
N ASP A 124 -10.30 15.27 15.34
CA ASP A 124 -9.19 14.35 15.08
C ASP A 124 -8.35 14.84 13.91
N LYS A 125 -9.00 15.21 12.80
CA LYS A 125 -8.32 15.76 11.63
C LYS A 125 -7.48 16.98 12.00
N GLU A 126 -8.03 17.93 12.74
CA GLU A 126 -7.30 19.12 13.16
C GLU A 126 -6.12 18.79 14.08
N ARG A 127 -6.31 17.84 15.02
CA ARG A 127 -5.25 17.37 15.91
C ARG A 127 -4.10 16.74 15.13
N ILE A 128 -4.42 15.89 14.14
CA ILE A 128 -3.43 15.25 13.26
C ILE A 128 -2.70 16.28 12.41
N LEU A 129 -3.43 17.23 11.80
CA LEU A 129 -2.83 18.28 10.97
C LEU A 129 -1.87 19.15 11.79
N ARG A 130 -2.27 19.55 13.00
CA ARG A 130 -1.41 20.31 13.92
C ARG A 130 -0.17 19.52 14.29
N TYR A 131 -0.33 18.23 14.59
CA TYR A 131 0.77 17.34 14.90
C TYR A 131 1.80 17.30 13.78
N VAL A 132 1.39 16.87 12.58
CA VAL A 132 2.29 16.71 11.42
C VAL A 132 2.92 18.05 11.02
N ALA A 133 2.15 19.14 11.06
CA ALA A 133 2.67 20.48 10.78
C ALA A 133 3.75 20.91 11.77
N SER A 134 3.63 20.54 13.06
CA SER A 134 4.59 20.90 14.10
C SER A 134 5.87 20.08 14.08
N THR A 135 5.83 18.86 13.54
CA THR A 135 6.96 17.93 13.59
C THR A 135 7.85 18.02 12.35
N ILE A 136 7.25 17.99 11.14
CA ILE A 136 8.03 17.99 9.87
C ILE A 136 7.48 18.98 8.82
N GLY A 137 6.20 19.36 8.94
CA GLY A 137 5.49 20.12 7.92
C GLY A 137 4.64 19.23 7.02
N LEU A 138 3.43 19.68 6.69
CA LEU A 138 2.46 18.90 5.92
C LEU A 138 2.98 18.60 4.51
N GLU A 139 3.60 19.59 3.88
CA GLU A 139 4.09 19.50 2.51
C GLU A 139 5.21 18.46 2.38
N VAL A 140 6.09 18.36 3.39
CA VAL A 140 7.17 17.36 3.43
C VAL A 140 6.60 15.95 3.61
N ALA A 141 5.57 15.79 4.44
CA ALA A 141 4.89 14.51 4.62
C ALA A 141 4.16 14.06 3.35
N GLU A 142 3.48 14.98 2.65
CA GLU A 142 2.81 14.72 1.36
C GLU A 142 3.81 14.29 0.29
N GLN A 143 4.95 14.99 0.20
CA GLN A 143 6.01 14.65 -0.75
C GLN A 143 6.59 13.25 -0.50
N ASP A 144 6.83 12.88 0.76
CA ASP A 144 7.39 11.56 1.11
C ASP A 144 6.50 10.39 0.69
N ILE A 145 5.19 10.50 0.94
CA ILE A 145 4.19 9.51 0.52
C ILE A 145 4.18 9.41 -1.00
N THR A 146 4.18 10.57 -1.66
CA THR A 146 4.13 10.66 -3.11
C THR A 146 5.33 10.00 -3.76
N GLU A 147 6.54 10.26 -3.26
CA GLU A 147 7.77 9.67 -3.77
C GLU A 147 7.80 8.15 -3.56
N THR A 148 7.49 7.69 -2.35
CA THR A 148 7.56 6.26 -2.00
C THR A 148 6.56 5.44 -2.80
N LEU A 149 5.29 5.89 -2.89
CA LEU A 149 4.28 5.18 -3.66
C LEU A 149 4.52 5.32 -5.17
N SER A 150 5.07 6.44 -5.66
CA SER A 150 5.48 6.57 -7.06
C SER A 150 6.58 5.58 -7.44
N GLN A 151 7.55 5.33 -6.55
CA GLN A 151 8.58 4.31 -6.75
C GLN A 151 8.00 2.89 -6.78
N ALA A 152 7.05 2.60 -5.88
CA ALA A 152 6.33 1.33 -5.88
C ALA A 152 5.57 1.12 -7.20
N LEU A 153 4.87 2.14 -7.68
CA LEU A 153 4.10 2.09 -8.93
C LEU A 153 4.98 1.99 -10.18
N HIS A 154 6.11 2.71 -10.23
CA HIS A 154 7.05 2.58 -11.35
C HIS A 154 7.56 1.14 -11.51
N SER A 155 7.80 0.46 -10.37
CA SER A 155 8.18 -0.95 -10.37
C SER A 155 7.09 -1.83 -10.98
N SER A 156 5.82 -1.62 -10.62
CA SER A 156 4.69 -2.38 -11.18
C SER A 156 4.47 -2.10 -12.67
N ILE A 157 4.55 -0.83 -13.11
CA ILE A 157 4.32 -0.44 -14.51
C ILE A 157 5.40 -1.04 -15.42
N LYS A 158 6.68 -0.92 -15.04
CA LYS A 158 7.78 -1.50 -15.81
C LYS A 158 7.63 -3.01 -15.98
N GLN A 159 7.08 -3.69 -14.98
CA GLN A 159 6.81 -5.13 -15.06
C GLN A 159 5.66 -5.48 -15.99
N LEU A 160 4.61 -4.66 -16.01
CA LEU A 160 3.51 -4.84 -16.97
C LEU A 160 3.99 -4.73 -18.41
N GLU A 161 4.89 -3.79 -18.71
CA GLU A 161 5.50 -3.67 -20.03
C GLU A 161 6.24 -4.96 -20.42
N LEU A 162 7.01 -5.54 -19.50
CA LEU A 162 7.74 -6.80 -19.72
C LEU A 162 6.80 -7.99 -19.94
N VAL A 163 5.79 -8.18 -19.07
CA VAL A 163 4.82 -9.28 -19.18
C VAL A 163 4.00 -9.19 -20.47
N THR A 164 3.62 -7.97 -20.87
CA THR A 164 2.85 -7.74 -22.10
C THR A 164 3.70 -8.02 -23.34
N ALA A 165 4.99 -7.65 -23.32
CA ALA A 165 5.93 -7.95 -24.39
C ALA A 165 6.17 -9.47 -24.54
N GLU A 166 6.42 -10.18 -23.43
CA GLU A 166 6.58 -11.64 -23.45
C GLU A 166 5.34 -12.36 -23.98
N ARG A 167 4.15 -11.94 -23.53
CA ARG A 167 2.89 -12.56 -23.96
C ARG A 167 2.63 -12.32 -25.44
N SER A 168 2.94 -11.12 -25.95
CA SER A 168 2.82 -10.82 -27.38
C SER A 168 3.78 -11.67 -28.21
N SER A 169 5.02 -11.89 -27.76
CA SER A 169 5.97 -12.78 -28.43
C SER A 169 5.45 -14.22 -28.51
N ARG A 170 4.97 -14.78 -27.39
CA ARG A 170 4.45 -16.16 -27.37
C ARG A 170 3.25 -16.35 -28.30
N LEU A 171 2.34 -15.37 -28.37
CA LEU A 171 1.20 -15.42 -29.28
C LEU A 171 1.63 -15.40 -30.76
N CYS A 172 2.68 -14.63 -31.10
CA CYS A 172 3.27 -14.64 -32.44
C CYS A 172 3.92 -15.99 -32.78
N ASP A 173 4.61 -16.62 -31.83
CA ASP A 173 5.25 -17.92 -32.01
C ASP A 173 4.22 -19.05 -32.18
N GLU A 174 3.18 -19.07 -31.33
CA GLU A 174 2.06 -20.03 -31.42
C GLU A 174 1.30 -19.89 -32.76
N ALA A 175 1.03 -18.65 -33.18
CA ALA A 175 0.38 -18.40 -34.47
C ALA A 175 1.25 -18.83 -35.66
N SER A 176 2.57 -18.74 -35.55
CA SER A 176 3.51 -19.18 -36.59
C SER A 176 3.58 -20.71 -36.66
N GLN A 177 3.66 -21.40 -35.52
CA GLN A 177 3.63 -22.86 -35.45
C GLN A 177 2.32 -23.46 -35.98
N GLN A 178 1.17 -22.85 -35.66
CA GLN A 178 -0.12 -23.28 -36.20
C GLN A 178 -0.21 -23.11 -37.72
N ARG A 179 0.39 -22.05 -38.28
CA ARG A 179 0.45 -21.86 -39.75
C ARG A 179 1.33 -22.91 -40.44
N GLU A 180 2.45 -23.28 -39.83
CA GLU A 180 3.32 -24.34 -40.35
C GLU A 180 2.64 -25.72 -40.30
N LEU A 181 1.96 -26.04 -39.19
CA LEU A 181 1.19 -27.29 -39.05
C LEU A 181 0.07 -27.40 -40.09
N VAL A 182 -0.69 -26.33 -40.29
CA VAL A 182 -1.75 -26.30 -41.33
C VAL A 182 -1.15 -26.46 -42.72
N MET A 183 -0.01 -25.83 -43.02
CA MET A 183 0.66 -26.05 -44.30
C MET A 183 1.14 -27.50 -44.48
N GLN A 184 1.61 -28.16 -43.43
CA GLN A 184 2.06 -29.56 -43.50
C GLN A 184 0.92 -30.57 -43.66
N GLU A 185 -0.28 -30.27 -43.17
CA GLU A 185 -1.46 -31.14 -43.33
C GLU A 185 -2.20 -30.95 -44.68
N THR A 186 -1.87 -29.90 -45.44
CA THR A 186 -2.54 -29.59 -46.71
C THR A 186 -1.81 -30.15 -47.96
N PHE A 187 -0.72 -30.91 -47.77
CA PHE A 187 0.05 -31.56 -48.84
C PHE A 187 0.00 -33.09 -48.76
#